data_AF-A0AA48M8X6-F1
#
_entry.id   AF-A0AA48M8X6-F1
#
_cell.length_a   1.000
_cell.length_b   1.000
_cell.length_c   1.000
_cell.angle_alpha   90.00
_cell.angle_beta   90.00
_cell.angle_gamma   90.00
#
_symmetry.space_group_name_H-M   'P 1'
#
loop_
_entity.id
_entity.type
_entity.pdbx_description
1 polymer ?
#
loop_
_entity_poly.entity_id
_entity_poly.type
_entity_poly.pdbx_seq_one_letter_code
_entity_poly.pdbx_strand_id
1 'polypeptide(L)' 'MKLTYALLKKCQADLEMFALSTKDKQAKQVYEKDAEHLQRVIDQVKPFLTQ' A
#
# COMPACT_ATOMS: atom_id res chain seq x y z
N MET A 1 11.75 -0.48 13.87
CA MET A 1 10.32 -0.90 14.00
C MET A 1 9.90 -1.83 12.86
N LYS A 2 10.47 -3.05 12.80
CA LYS A 2 10.34 -3.94 11.64
C LYS A 2 8.91 -4.43 11.38
N LEU A 3 8.14 -4.71 12.44
CA LEU A 3 6.75 -5.16 12.32
C LEU A 3 5.86 -4.10 11.65
N THR A 4 6.01 -2.82 12.02
CA THR A 4 5.27 -1.70 11.42
C THR A 4 5.54 -1.59 9.92
N TYR A 5 6.81 -1.69 9.51
CA TYR A 5 7.18 -1.68 8.09
C TYR A 5 6.55 -2.85 7.32
N ALA A 6 6.60 -4.06 7.90
CA ALA A 6 5.99 -5.25 7.30
C ALA A 6 4.47 -5.11 7.15
N LEU A 7 3.78 -4.57 8.15
CA LEU A 7 2.34 -4.33 8.11
C LEU A 7 1.97 -3.28 7.05
N LEU A 8 2.72 -2.19 6.93
CA LEU A 8 2.48 -1.19 5.88
C LEU A 8 2.65 -1.78 4.48
N LYS A 9 3.71 -2.58 4.26
CA LYS A 9 3.89 -3.28 2.97
C LYS A 9 2.80 -4.30 2.70
N LYS A 10 2.31 -4.99 3.72
CA LYS A 10 1.15 -5.89 3.59
C LYS A 10 -0.10 -5.11 3.16
N CYS A 11 -0.44 -4.01 3.84
CA CYS A 11 -1.60 -3.21 3.47
C CYS A 11 -1.50 -2.67 2.04
N GLN A 12 -0.30 -2.28 1.60
CA GLN A 12 -0.06 -1.85 0.22
C GLN A 12 -0.31 -2.99 -0.79
N ALA A 13 0.17 -4.21 -0.51
CA ALA A 13 -0.11 -5.38 -1.33
C ALA A 13 -1.59 -5.78 -1.31
N ASP A 14 -2.28 -5.63 -0.17
CA ASP A 14 -3.72 -5.88 -0.06
C ASP A 14 -4.52 -4.92 -0.96
N LEU A 15 -4.14 -3.64 -1.04
CA LEU A 15 -4.75 -2.66 -1.95
C LEU A 15 -4.56 -3.05 -3.42
N GLU A 16 -3.35 -3.46 -3.82
CA GLU A 16 -3.09 -3.97 -5.18
C GLU A 16 -3.94 -5.21 -5.47
N MET A 17 -4.07 -6.13 -4.50
CA MET A 17 -4.90 -7.33 -4.64
C MET A 17 -6.38 -6.97 -4.81
N PHE A 18 -6.89 -5.97 -4.08
CA PHE A 18 -8.26 -5.50 -4.22
C PHE A 18 -8.51 -4.83 -5.57
N ALA A 19 -7.56 -4.04 -6.07
CA ALA A 19 -7.62 -3.46 -7.41
C ALA A 19 -7.67 -4.53 -8.51
N LEU A 20 -6.91 -5.62 -8.36
CA LEU A 20 -6.90 -6.74 -9.30
C LEU A 20 -8.17 -7.59 -9.24
N SER A 21 -8.76 -7.73 -8.05
CA SER A 21 -9.92 -8.61 -7.81
C SER A 21 -11.26 -7.94 -8.11
N THR A 22 -11.33 -6.61 -8.08
CA THR A 22 -12.59 -5.88 -8.29
C THR A 22 -12.97 -5.79 -9.77
N LYS A 23 -14.28 -5.86 -10.04
CA LYS A 23 -14.87 -5.65 -11.39
C LYS A 23 -15.33 -4.21 -11.60
N ASP A 24 -15.39 -3.42 -10.53
CA ASP A 24 -15.78 -2.01 -10.58
C ASP A 24 -14.58 -1.17 -11.02
N LYS A 25 -14.73 -0.45 -12.13
CA LYS A 25 -13.65 0.38 -12.71
C LYS A 25 -13.27 1.56 -11.81
N GLN A 26 -14.23 2.16 -11.13
CA GLN A 26 -13.98 3.27 -10.22
C GLN A 26 -13.27 2.76 -8.97
N ALA A 27 -13.75 1.66 -8.38
CA ALA A 27 -13.09 1.05 -7.22
C ALA A 27 -11.65 0.63 -7.53
N LYS A 28 -11.42 0.06 -8.72
CA LYS A 28 -10.08 -0.29 -9.18
C LYS A 28 -9.14 0.91 -9.17
N GLN A 29 -9.55 2.03 -9.77
CA GLN A 29 -8.74 3.26 -9.81
C GLN A 29 -8.47 3.83 -8.41
N VAL A 30 -9.45 3.74 -7.50
CA VAL A 30 -9.27 4.18 -6.11
C VAL A 30 -8.22 3.31 -5.41
N TYR A 31 -8.34 1.98 -5.49
CA TYR A 31 -7.37 1.07 -4.86
C TYR A 31 -5.96 1.20 -5.45
N GLU A 32 -5.82 1.37 -6.77
CA GLU A 32 -4.52 1.63 -7.42
C GLU A 32 -3.89 2.93 -6.92
N LYS A 33 -4.66 4.02 -6.88
CA LYS A 33 -4.18 5.32 -6.38
C LYS A 33 -3.79 5.28 -4.91
N ASP A 34 -4.57 4.56 -4.10
CA ASP A 34 -4.30 4.43 -2.67
C ASP A 34 -3.05 3.56 -2.41
N ALA A 35 -2.84 2.50 -3.21
CA ALA A 35 -1.62 1.70 -3.15
C ALA A 35 -0.37 2.53 -3.49
N GLU A 36 -0.43 3.35 -4.54
CA GLU A 36 0.66 4.28 -4.89
C GLU A 36 0.91 5.32 -3.80
N HIS A 37 -0.15 5.87 -3.21
CA HIS A 37 -0.02 6.85 -2.13
C HIS A 37 0.62 6.21 -0.90
N LEU A 38 0.18 5.01 -0.52
CA LEU A 38 0.76 4.29 0.60
C LEU A 38 2.23 3.94 0.34
N GLN A 39 2.62 3.59 -0.89
CA GLN A 39 4.01 3.37 -1.25
C GLN A 39 4.85 4.64 -1.04
N ARG A 40 4.38 5.82 -1.46
CA ARG A 40 5.05 7.11 -1.17
C ARG A 40 5.20 7.39 0.32
N VAL A 41 4.20 7.05 1.13
CA VAL A 41 4.28 7.18 2.59
C VAL A 41 5.33 6.22 3.15
N ILE A 42 5.30 4.96 2.74
CA ILE A 42 6.28 3.94 3.14
C ILE A 42 7.70 4.40 2.83
N ASP A 43 7.96 4.94 1.65
CA ASP A 43 9.30 5.40 1.26
C ASP A 43 9.80 6.55 2.14
N GLN A 44 8.91 7.46 2.54
CA GLN A 44 9.23 8.56 3.46
C GLN A 44 9.53 8.06 4.89
N VAL A 45 8.77 7.07 5.37
CA VAL A 45 8.92 6.58 6.75
C VAL A 45 9.93 5.44 6.90
N LYS A 46 10.26 4.75 5.80
CA LYS A 46 11.22 3.64 5.73
C LYS A 46 12.52 3.91 6.50
N PRO A 47 13.23 5.05 6.33
CA PRO A 47 14.49 5.30 7.03
C PRO A 47 14.35 5.34 8.56
N PHE A 48 13.14 5.53 9.11
CA PHE A 48 12.86 5.51 10.55
C PHE A 48 12.38 4.13 11.02
N LEU A 49 11.72 3.37 10.14
CA LEU A 49 11.16 2.06 10.49
C LEU A 49 12.17 0.92 10.36
N THR A 50 13.16 1.05 9.48
CA THR A 50 14.18 0.03 9.19
C THR A 50 15.55 0.29 9.79
N GLN A 51 15.71 1.29 10.68
CA GLN A 51 16.89 1.36 11.55
C GLN A 51 16.93 0.18 12.52
#